data_AF-A0A402CRJ6-F1
#
_entry.id   AF-A0A402CRJ6-F1
#
_cell.length_a   1.000
_cell.length_b   1.000
_cell.length_c   1.000
_cell.angle_alpha   90.00
_cell.angle_beta   90.00
_cell.angle_gamma   90.00
#
_symmetry.space_group_name_H-M   'P 1'
#
loop_
_entity.id
_entity.type
_entity.pdbx_description
1 polymer ?
#
loop_
_entity_poly.entity_id
_entity_poly.type
_entity_poly.pdbx_seq_one_letter_code
_entity_poly.pdbx_strand_id
1 'polypeptide(L)'
;MTTTLKNSDQKSRRHKSAWIAMGAAALALGPMGAAQASAAFSGADSHVVYQGRTVPFNDQYSPDGKAVKFYWEGTEIHIKFHGSTTFRMNLRVSEDRDGSGNLLVPGFAVPFCYILDGTPLTNSNGSLRQDSILTLGDTQTVATGLSTGTHTLVIRDNGDTASQSWLESIVLDNGAALDQADPLPNRRIEFYGDSTTFASPLSGPNVPGPNDDPNDDQFWTASSYNAYTGQTGRNLNADYRIIGKGGIGVSYGAAGTPMLSVWNRLAFSTAEPLYDLTQWTPDVVVVGLGQNDKSFIGQGGSYDVAYTKFVADYLTQVRNLRTAYPNAVIVCMNTTMTDPTFFVSQDGINGPFTHLQTDSEFATARTNGKLLVHTFTQQGFGFHPKAIQHKLMADSLTQWISNATGWSAAAVSANIANGIYALTPSCATACRLDDSAGGTTNGSNVQIWTNNGLNPQRWYFTRLSDGYYKITSQQATGLCVDVSNSGTTDGTNVQLYADNGTSAQEWLVTDTGSGTYKLSPKCAPGACLDVSNASSAAGTNVQIWTDNGTNAQRWTFTAY
;
A
#
# COMPACT_ATOMS: atom_id res chain seq x y z
N MET A 1 -80.51 32.88 18.66
CA MET A 1 -79.06 32.75 18.45
C MET A 1 -78.46 31.93 19.59
N THR A 2 -77.96 30.70 19.44
CA THR A 2 -78.12 29.75 18.34
C THR A 2 -77.73 28.35 18.86
N THR A 3 -78.78 27.53 19.02
CA THR A 3 -78.88 26.05 18.94
C THR A 3 -78.06 25.09 19.84
N THR A 4 -78.74 24.76 20.95
CA THR A 4 -78.73 23.60 21.87
C THR A 4 -79.18 22.29 21.17
N LEU A 5 -78.75 21.08 21.54
CA LEU A 5 -79.27 20.15 22.60
C LEU A 5 -78.30 18.93 22.69
N LYS A 6 -77.66 18.65 23.83
CA LYS A 6 -78.05 17.82 25.01
C LYS A 6 -78.04 16.28 24.83
N ASN A 7 -77.14 15.68 25.63
CA ASN A 7 -77.17 14.42 26.40
C ASN A 7 -77.60 13.09 25.75
N SER A 8 -76.79 12.04 25.94
CA SER A 8 -77.04 11.04 27.01
C SER A 8 -76.00 9.90 27.03
N ASP A 9 -75.63 9.48 28.24
CA ASP A 9 -74.99 8.21 28.59
C ASP A 9 -75.98 7.02 28.46
N GLN A 10 -75.51 5.82 28.08
CA GLN A 10 -75.66 4.58 28.88
C GLN A 10 -75.14 3.29 28.18
N LYS A 11 -74.93 2.27 29.04
CA LYS A 11 -74.26 0.97 28.90
C LYS A 11 -74.96 -0.12 28.06
N SER A 12 -74.12 -1.04 27.56
CA SER A 12 -74.24 -2.51 27.45
C SER A 12 -75.36 -3.18 26.62
N ARG A 13 -75.00 -4.11 25.72
CA ARG A 13 -75.30 -5.56 25.77
C ARG A 13 -74.86 -6.28 24.48
N ARG A 14 -74.41 -7.53 24.64
CA ARG A 14 -74.06 -8.51 23.59
C ARG A 14 -75.28 -8.94 22.78
N HIS A 15 -75.17 -9.14 21.46
CA HIS A 15 -75.85 -10.20 20.70
C HIS A 15 -75.16 -10.48 19.35
N LYS A 16 -75.41 -11.68 18.84
CA LYS A 16 -74.66 -12.51 17.87
C LYS A 16 -74.90 -12.17 16.37
N SER A 17 -74.04 -12.77 15.54
CA SER A 17 -74.26 -13.23 14.15
C SER A 17 -74.08 -12.17 13.05
N ALA A 18 -73.45 -12.41 11.90
CA ALA A 18 -72.84 -13.58 11.27
C ALA A 18 -71.88 -13.09 10.17
N TRP A 19 -70.74 -13.74 9.95
CA TRP A 19 -70.05 -13.65 8.66
C TRP A 19 -69.45 -15.01 8.26
N ILE A 20 -69.55 -15.24 6.95
CA ILE A 20 -69.46 -16.47 6.18
C ILE A 20 -68.04 -17.05 6.18
N ALA A 21 -67.96 -18.39 6.24
CA ALA A 21 -66.72 -19.15 6.13
C ALA A 21 -66.31 -19.36 4.67
N MET A 22 -65.04 -19.12 4.35
CA MET A 22 -64.28 -19.87 3.33
C MET A 22 -62.83 -20.04 3.84
N GLY A 23 -62.36 -21.29 3.82
CA GLY A 23 -61.24 -21.78 4.60
C GLY A 23 -59.85 -21.35 4.12
N ALA A 24 -58.95 -21.18 5.09
CA ALA A 24 -57.51 -21.13 4.88
C ALA A 24 -56.91 -22.46 5.37
N ALA A 25 -56.26 -23.18 4.45
CA ALA A 25 -55.44 -24.34 4.76
C ALA A 25 -54.26 -23.91 5.65
N ALA A 26 -54.03 -24.66 6.73
CA ALA A 26 -52.87 -24.50 7.58
C ALA A 26 -51.60 -24.93 6.82
N LEU A 27 -50.76 -23.98 6.44
CA LEU A 27 -49.34 -24.27 6.19
C LEU A 27 -48.64 -24.39 7.54
N ALA A 28 -48.22 -25.60 7.87
CA ALA A 28 -47.30 -25.84 8.96
C ALA A 28 -45.97 -25.13 8.65
N LEU A 29 -45.69 -24.03 9.35
CA LEU A 29 -44.34 -23.48 9.41
C LEU A 29 -43.48 -24.49 10.18
N GLY A 30 -42.55 -25.13 9.48
CA GLY A 30 -41.46 -25.87 10.11
C GLY A 30 -40.67 -24.96 11.06
N PRO A 31 -39.90 -25.52 12.00
CA PRO A 31 -39.17 -24.72 12.97
C PRO A 31 -38.26 -23.74 12.21
N MET A 32 -38.47 -22.44 12.41
CA MET A 32 -37.49 -21.42 12.05
C MET A 32 -36.18 -21.84 12.70
N GLY A 33 -35.18 -22.15 11.88
CA GLY A 33 -33.86 -22.54 12.34
C GLY A 33 -33.37 -21.52 13.37
N ALA A 34 -32.99 -22.00 14.55
CA ALA A 34 -32.30 -21.17 15.52
C ALA A 34 -31.08 -20.52 14.82
N ALA A 35 -30.95 -19.20 14.92
CA ALA A 35 -29.74 -18.51 14.48
C ALA A 35 -28.55 -19.16 15.21
N GLN A 36 -27.71 -19.87 14.46
CA GLN A 36 -26.53 -20.52 15.00
C GLN A 36 -25.49 -19.43 15.34
N ALA A 37 -24.92 -19.49 16.55
CA ALA A 37 -23.98 -18.47 17.04
C ALA A 37 -22.69 -18.43 16.20
N SER A 38 -22.22 -17.24 15.88
CA SER A 38 -20.93 -16.99 15.20
C SER A 38 -19.75 -17.24 16.14
N ALA A 39 -18.59 -17.65 15.59
CA ALA A 39 -17.34 -17.72 16.35
C ALA A 39 -16.74 -16.31 16.48
N ALA A 40 -16.43 -15.87 17.71
CA ALA A 40 -15.88 -14.55 17.98
C ALA A 40 -14.48 -14.67 18.62
N PHE A 41 -13.53 -13.93 18.07
CA PHE A 41 -12.13 -13.89 18.49
C PHE A 41 -11.78 -12.46 18.90
N SER A 42 -10.95 -12.28 19.92
CA SER A 42 -10.55 -10.94 20.36
C SER A 42 -9.55 -10.30 19.39
N GLY A 43 -9.46 -8.96 19.38
CA GLY A 43 -8.37 -8.26 18.67
C GLY A 43 -6.98 -8.66 19.18
N ALA A 44 -6.84 -8.92 20.49
CA ALA A 44 -5.60 -9.39 21.10
C ALA A 44 -5.38 -10.91 20.98
N ASP A 45 -6.10 -11.62 20.12
CA ASP A 45 -5.87 -13.05 19.87
C ASP A 45 -4.47 -13.28 19.28
N SER A 46 -3.75 -14.30 19.73
CA SER A 46 -2.37 -14.58 19.32
C SER A 46 -2.21 -14.94 17.84
N HIS A 47 -3.30 -15.32 17.17
CA HIS A 47 -3.30 -15.60 15.74
C HIS A 47 -3.34 -14.33 14.88
N VAL A 48 -3.63 -13.16 15.48
CA VAL A 48 -3.67 -11.86 14.81
C VAL A 48 -2.30 -11.19 14.92
N VAL A 49 -1.80 -10.65 13.82
CA VAL A 49 -0.51 -9.96 13.75
C VAL A 49 -0.71 -8.49 13.42
N TYR A 50 -0.10 -7.60 14.18
CA TYR A 50 -0.17 -6.15 13.98
C TYR A 50 1.14 -5.60 13.44
N GLN A 51 1.06 -4.79 12.37
CA GLN A 51 2.18 -4.05 11.80
C GLN A 51 1.96 -2.56 12.06
N GLY A 52 2.73 -1.95 12.96
CA GLY A 52 2.57 -0.56 13.38
C GLY A 52 2.96 -0.36 14.84
N ARG A 53 2.81 0.87 15.36
CA ARG A 53 2.89 1.10 16.82
C ARG A 53 1.53 0.79 17.43
N THR A 54 1.45 -0.33 18.13
CA THR A 54 0.23 -0.80 18.77
C THR A 54 0.45 -1.08 20.24
N VAL A 55 -0.62 -1.05 21.03
CA VAL A 55 -0.58 -1.39 22.45
C VAL A 55 -1.86 -2.11 22.86
N PRO A 56 -1.78 -3.25 23.55
CA PRO A 56 -2.92 -3.77 24.31
C PRO A 56 -3.32 -2.76 25.39
N PHE A 57 -4.61 -2.60 25.66
CA PHE A 57 -5.06 -1.63 26.64
C PHE A 57 -6.20 -2.19 27.49
N ASN A 58 -6.30 -1.72 28.73
CA ASN A 58 -7.39 -2.04 29.64
C ASN A 58 -7.96 -0.74 30.21
N ASP A 59 -9.02 -0.25 29.58
CA ASP A 59 -9.76 0.94 30.00
C ASP A 59 -11.27 0.72 29.77
N GLN A 60 -12.07 1.79 29.87
CA GLN A 60 -13.52 1.72 29.68
C GLN A 60 -13.97 1.17 28.31
N TYR A 61 -13.11 1.19 27.29
CA TYR A 61 -13.37 0.67 25.94
C TYR A 61 -12.90 -0.79 25.75
N SER A 62 -12.02 -1.31 26.62
CA SER A 62 -11.66 -2.74 26.67
C SER A 62 -11.42 -3.18 28.11
N PRO A 63 -12.50 -3.31 28.92
CA PRO A 63 -12.37 -3.66 30.33
C PRO A 63 -11.82 -5.08 30.57
N ASP A 64 -11.83 -5.92 29.53
CA ASP A 64 -11.26 -7.27 29.54
C ASP A 64 -9.80 -7.32 29.06
N GLY A 65 -9.24 -6.20 28.60
CA GLY A 65 -7.88 -6.11 28.07
C GLY A 65 -7.67 -6.84 26.75
N LYS A 66 -8.75 -7.19 26.02
CA LYS A 66 -8.68 -8.04 24.82
C LYS A 66 -8.68 -7.27 23.50
N ALA A 67 -8.65 -5.94 23.53
CA ALA A 67 -8.50 -5.10 22.35
C ALA A 67 -7.06 -4.56 22.23
N VAL A 68 -6.69 -4.20 21.00
CA VAL A 68 -5.40 -3.60 20.68
C VAL A 68 -5.64 -2.25 20.02
N LYS A 69 -5.04 -1.20 20.61
CA LYS A 69 -5.08 0.18 20.11
C LYS A 69 -3.96 0.43 19.12
N PHE A 70 -4.25 1.26 18.14
CA PHE A 70 -3.33 1.78 17.15
C PHE A 70 -3.78 3.17 16.68
N TYR A 71 -2.87 3.92 16.07
CA TYR A 71 -3.05 5.37 15.90
C TYR A 71 -2.47 5.90 14.60
N TRP A 72 -1.26 5.46 14.26
CA TRP A 72 -0.58 5.99 13.10
C TRP A 72 -1.13 5.37 11.82
N GLU A 73 -1.33 6.23 10.82
CA GLU A 73 -1.76 5.81 9.48
C GLU A 73 -0.82 4.74 8.92
N GLY A 74 -1.41 3.79 8.18
CA GLY A 74 -0.68 2.68 7.58
C GLY A 74 -0.43 1.53 8.52
N THR A 75 -0.90 1.60 9.77
CA THR A 75 -0.99 0.42 10.64
C THR A 75 -1.83 -0.66 9.96
N GLU A 76 -1.33 -1.89 9.94
CA GLU A 76 -2.01 -3.04 9.38
C GLU A 76 -2.34 -4.08 10.45
N ILE A 77 -3.46 -4.78 10.25
CA ILE A 77 -3.89 -5.95 11.01
C ILE A 77 -3.96 -7.13 10.05
N HIS A 78 -3.11 -8.11 10.27
CA HIS A 78 -2.98 -9.32 9.46
C HIS A 78 -3.74 -10.47 10.13
N ILE A 79 -4.66 -11.05 9.37
CA ILE A 79 -5.58 -12.08 9.84
C ILE A 79 -5.59 -13.21 8.81
N LYS A 80 -5.52 -14.45 9.29
CA LYS A 80 -5.69 -15.65 8.48
C LYS A 80 -6.81 -16.49 9.08
N PHE A 81 -7.67 -17.03 8.24
CA PHE A 81 -8.83 -17.78 8.71
C PHE A 81 -9.29 -18.80 7.68
N HIS A 82 -10.03 -19.81 8.12
CA HIS A 82 -10.63 -20.80 7.22
C HIS A 82 -12.05 -21.15 7.62
N GLY A 83 -12.80 -21.73 6.67
CA GLY A 83 -14.13 -22.27 6.91
C GLY A 83 -15.26 -21.24 7.02
N SER A 84 -14.96 -19.94 6.87
CA SER A 84 -15.97 -18.87 6.88
C SER A 84 -16.33 -18.43 5.47
N THR A 85 -17.61 -18.27 5.17
CA THR A 85 -18.10 -17.67 3.92
C THR A 85 -18.24 -16.15 4.03
N THR A 86 -18.27 -15.64 5.26
CA THR A 86 -18.40 -14.23 5.59
C THR A 86 -17.35 -13.82 6.62
N PHE A 87 -16.68 -12.69 6.42
CA PHE A 87 -15.81 -12.09 7.43
C PHE A 87 -16.48 -10.85 8.02
N ARG A 88 -16.60 -10.82 9.34
CA ARG A 88 -17.11 -9.68 10.10
C ARG A 88 -16.12 -9.24 11.17
N MET A 89 -16.20 -7.98 11.60
CA MET A 89 -15.37 -7.44 12.67
C MET A 89 -16.06 -6.33 13.46
N ASN A 90 -15.56 -6.08 14.67
CA ASN A 90 -15.86 -4.93 15.49
C ASN A 90 -14.60 -4.06 15.58
N LEU A 91 -14.46 -3.16 14.61
CA LEU A 91 -13.41 -2.15 14.58
C LEU A 91 -13.98 -0.80 15.04
N ARG A 92 -13.19 -0.02 15.77
CA ARG A 92 -13.61 1.22 16.41
C ARG A 92 -12.59 2.33 16.22
N VAL A 93 -13.07 3.56 16.35
CA VAL A 93 -12.30 4.80 16.28
C VAL A 93 -12.78 5.71 17.41
N SER A 94 -11.86 6.36 18.11
CA SER A 94 -12.19 7.33 19.15
C SER A 94 -12.69 8.60 18.49
N GLU A 95 -13.75 9.16 19.04
CA GLU A 95 -14.13 10.52 18.74
C GLU A 95 -13.09 11.48 19.33
N ASP A 96 -12.36 12.17 18.47
CA ASP A 96 -11.45 13.25 18.86
C ASP A 96 -12.28 14.38 19.48
N ARG A 97 -12.10 14.67 20.77
CA ARG A 97 -12.87 15.69 21.52
C ARG A 97 -11.97 16.73 22.19
N ASP A 98 -12.41 17.99 22.19
CA ASP A 98 -11.70 19.09 22.82
C ASP A 98 -11.83 19.00 24.34
N GLY A 99 -11.09 19.82 25.09
CA GLY A 99 -11.18 19.87 26.55
C GLY A 99 -12.55 20.29 27.11
N SER A 100 -13.51 20.65 26.24
CA SER A 100 -14.91 20.96 26.57
C SER A 100 -15.88 19.84 26.14
N GLY A 101 -15.36 18.72 25.63
CA GLY A 101 -16.15 17.56 25.19
C GLY A 101 -16.76 17.70 23.80
N ASN A 102 -16.48 18.75 23.03
CA ASN A 102 -16.93 18.89 21.64
C ASN A 102 -16.05 18.06 20.71
N LEU A 103 -16.59 17.50 19.63
CA LEU A 103 -15.76 16.85 18.61
C LEU A 103 -14.78 17.88 18.01
N LEU A 104 -13.47 17.64 18.12
CA LEU A 104 -12.42 18.44 17.48
C LEU A 104 -12.54 18.36 15.96
N VAL A 105 -13.03 17.23 15.44
CA VAL A 105 -13.32 17.04 14.03
C VAL A 105 -14.68 16.35 13.86
N PRO A 106 -15.79 17.10 13.85
CA PRO A 106 -17.11 16.52 13.61
C PRO A 106 -17.16 15.89 12.21
N GLY A 107 -17.36 14.58 12.12
CA GLY A 107 -17.66 13.90 10.85
C GLY A 107 -16.47 13.37 10.04
N PHE A 108 -15.23 13.37 10.57
CA PHE A 108 -14.13 12.64 9.95
C PHE A 108 -14.07 11.22 10.48
N ALA A 109 -14.53 10.26 9.69
CA ALA A 109 -14.24 8.87 9.92
C ALA A 109 -12.78 8.57 9.56
N VAL A 110 -12.15 7.65 10.28
CA VAL A 110 -10.91 7.02 9.82
C VAL A 110 -11.29 6.02 8.73
N PRO A 111 -10.85 6.21 7.47
CA PRO A 111 -11.08 5.23 6.43
C PRO A 111 -10.18 4.01 6.65
N PHE A 112 -10.76 2.82 6.50
CA PHE A 112 -10.01 1.56 6.49
C PHE A 112 -10.08 0.93 5.10
N CYS A 113 -8.95 0.40 4.63
CA CYS A 113 -8.92 -0.40 3.41
C CYS A 113 -8.59 -1.86 3.71
N TYR A 114 -8.98 -2.73 2.79
CA TYR A 114 -8.95 -4.17 2.99
C TYR A 114 -8.27 -4.86 1.83
N ILE A 115 -7.37 -5.80 2.13
CA ILE A 115 -6.72 -6.66 1.14
C ILE A 115 -7.08 -8.10 1.48
N LEU A 116 -7.88 -8.73 0.64
CA LEU A 116 -8.33 -10.11 0.79
C LEU A 116 -7.56 -10.99 -0.20
N ASP A 117 -6.87 -12.02 0.30
CA ASP A 117 -6.07 -12.96 -0.50
C ASP A 117 -5.07 -12.24 -1.43
N GLY A 118 -4.43 -11.19 -0.91
CA GLY A 118 -3.49 -10.35 -1.65
C GLY A 118 -4.13 -9.38 -2.64
N THR A 119 -5.46 -9.35 -2.74
CA THR A 119 -6.21 -8.47 -3.66
C THR A 119 -6.94 -7.38 -2.88
N PRO A 120 -6.67 -6.08 -3.15
CA PRO A 120 -7.42 -5.00 -2.51
C PRO A 120 -8.90 -5.06 -2.87
N LEU A 121 -9.78 -4.89 -1.89
CA LEU A 121 -11.22 -4.81 -2.14
C LEU A 121 -11.56 -3.47 -2.80
N THR A 122 -12.40 -3.50 -3.83
CA THR A 122 -12.79 -2.31 -4.59
C THR A 122 -14.30 -2.07 -4.58
N ASN A 123 -14.71 -0.82 -4.72
CA ASN A 123 -16.08 -0.42 -5.00
C ASN A 123 -16.46 -0.80 -6.45
N SER A 124 -17.75 -0.69 -6.80
CA SER A 124 -18.26 -1.00 -8.14
C SER A 124 -17.65 -0.15 -9.27
N ASN A 125 -17.14 1.04 -8.94
CA ASN A 125 -16.42 1.93 -9.86
C ASN A 125 -14.91 1.60 -9.98
N GLY A 126 -14.42 0.53 -9.35
CA GLY A 126 -13.02 0.12 -9.37
C GLY A 126 -12.09 0.86 -8.39
N SER A 127 -12.58 1.88 -7.68
CA SER A 127 -11.80 2.53 -6.61
C SER A 127 -11.58 1.59 -5.43
N LEU A 128 -10.45 1.71 -4.73
CA LEU A 128 -10.20 0.95 -3.50
C LEU A 128 -11.29 1.29 -2.47
N ARG A 129 -11.88 0.24 -1.88
CA ARG A 129 -12.91 0.37 -0.86
C ARG A 129 -12.29 0.97 0.40
N GLN A 130 -12.91 2.05 0.87
CA GLN A 130 -12.56 2.73 2.11
C GLN A 130 -13.81 2.82 2.98
N ASP A 131 -13.81 2.08 4.09
CA ASP A 131 -14.93 2.10 5.02
C ASP A 131 -14.66 3.12 6.12
N SER A 132 -15.56 4.09 6.21
CA SER A 132 -15.61 5.12 7.24
C SER A 132 -16.32 4.58 8.48
N ILE A 133 -15.57 4.27 9.54
CA ILE A 133 -16.15 3.75 10.79
C ILE A 133 -16.47 4.94 11.71
N LEU A 134 -17.75 5.28 11.81
CA LEU A 134 -18.23 6.47 12.53
C LEU A 134 -18.79 6.18 13.92
N THR A 135 -19.11 4.93 14.28
CA THR A 135 -19.90 4.65 15.49
C THR A 135 -19.45 3.41 16.28
N LEU A 136 -19.45 3.58 17.60
CA LEU A 136 -19.38 2.50 18.59
C LEU A 136 -20.58 1.55 18.42
N GLY A 137 -20.33 0.27 18.20
CA GLY A 137 -21.31 -0.80 18.41
C GLY A 137 -21.69 -1.67 17.21
N ASP A 138 -21.44 -1.24 15.97
CA ASP A 138 -21.84 -2.04 14.80
C ASP A 138 -20.78 -3.06 14.40
N THR A 139 -21.21 -4.31 14.22
CA THR A 139 -20.42 -5.37 13.61
C THR A 139 -20.44 -5.18 12.09
N GLN A 140 -19.26 -4.92 11.52
CA GLN A 140 -19.09 -4.62 10.10
C GLN A 140 -18.87 -5.90 9.31
N THR A 141 -19.52 -6.01 8.15
CA THR A 141 -19.25 -7.09 7.19
C THR A 141 -18.21 -6.62 6.19
N VAL A 142 -17.04 -7.24 6.21
CA VAL A 142 -15.91 -6.90 5.34
C VAL A 142 -15.99 -7.67 4.04
N ALA A 143 -16.26 -8.98 4.10
CA ALA A 143 -16.35 -9.83 2.91
C ALA A 143 -17.47 -10.87 3.06
N THR A 144 -18.10 -11.24 1.95
CA THR A 144 -19.15 -12.27 1.86
C THR A 144 -18.93 -13.14 0.62
N GLY A 145 -19.52 -14.33 0.61
CA GLY A 145 -19.43 -15.25 -0.54
C GLY A 145 -18.04 -15.84 -0.75
N LEU A 146 -17.24 -15.91 0.32
CA LEU A 146 -15.90 -16.50 0.27
C LEU A 146 -15.99 -17.98 -0.08
N SER A 147 -15.06 -18.44 -0.92
CA SER A 147 -14.93 -19.84 -1.29
C SER A 147 -14.57 -20.72 -0.09
N THR A 148 -14.77 -22.03 -0.21
CA THR A 148 -14.25 -22.95 0.81
C THR A 148 -12.72 -22.98 0.77
N GLY A 149 -12.06 -22.68 1.87
CA GLY A 149 -10.60 -22.70 1.98
C GLY A 149 -10.08 -21.81 3.10
N THR A 150 -8.76 -21.57 3.06
CA THR A 150 -8.07 -20.58 3.88
C THR A 150 -8.01 -19.25 3.14
N HIS A 151 -8.24 -18.16 3.87
CA HIS A 151 -8.20 -16.80 3.40
C HIS A 151 -7.26 -15.95 4.24
N THR A 152 -6.64 -14.95 3.63
CA THR A 152 -5.90 -13.89 4.33
C THR A 152 -6.63 -12.56 4.19
N LEU A 153 -6.67 -11.80 5.27
CA LEU A 153 -7.21 -10.44 5.28
C LEU A 153 -6.19 -9.52 5.94
N VAL A 154 -5.87 -8.43 5.25
CA VAL A 154 -5.16 -7.30 5.82
C VAL A 154 -6.14 -6.14 5.94
N ILE A 155 -6.31 -5.62 7.15
CA ILE A 155 -7.05 -4.38 7.43
C ILE A 155 -6.02 -3.29 7.63
N ARG A 156 -6.13 -2.18 6.92
CA ARG A 156 -5.19 -1.06 7.02
C ARG A 156 -5.90 0.22 7.46
N ASP A 157 -5.29 0.90 8.42
CA ASP A 157 -5.64 2.28 8.77
C ASP A 157 -5.18 3.23 7.66
N ASN A 158 -6.10 4.05 7.17
CA ASN A 158 -5.86 4.99 6.10
C ASN A 158 -6.25 6.44 6.48
N GLY A 159 -6.45 6.70 7.77
CA GLY A 159 -6.86 8.00 8.28
C GLY A 159 -5.70 8.89 8.71
N ASP A 160 -5.61 10.05 8.09
CA ASP A 160 -4.81 11.17 8.57
C ASP A 160 -5.54 11.88 9.73
N THR A 161 -5.76 11.19 10.85
CA THR A 161 -6.45 11.75 12.03
C THR A 161 -5.58 11.64 13.30
N ALA A 162 -5.95 12.36 14.36
CA ALA A 162 -5.34 12.17 15.68
C ALA A 162 -6.10 11.10 16.50
N SER A 163 -7.04 10.41 15.86
CA SER A 163 -8.00 9.53 16.51
C SER A 163 -7.40 8.16 16.80
N GLN A 164 -7.76 7.58 17.93
CA GLN A 164 -7.33 6.24 18.35
C GLN A 164 -8.22 5.20 17.68
N SER A 165 -7.65 4.20 17.04
CA SER A 165 -8.37 3.07 16.46
C SER A 165 -8.13 1.80 17.27
N TRP A 166 -9.12 0.91 17.38
CA TRP A 166 -8.92 -0.41 18.01
C TRP A 166 -9.80 -1.49 17.44
N LEU A 167 -9.25 -2.70 17.32
CA LEU A 167 -10.00 -3.91 16.97
C LEU A 167 -10.47 -4.60 18.27
N GLU A 168 -11.78 -4.68 18.45
CA GLU A 168 -12.37 -5.38 19.61
C GLU A 168 -12.46 -6.88 19.33
N SER A 169 -13.05 -7.24 18.19
CA SER A 169 -13.24 -8.65 17.84
C SER A 169 -13.37 -8.90 16.35
N ILE A 170 -13.07 -10.15 15.98
CA ILE A 170 -13.29 -10.76 14.68
C ILE A 170 -14.45 -11.73 14.83
N VAL A 171 -15.37 -11.73 13.88
CA VAL A 171 -16.58 -12.56 13.91
C VAL A 171 -16.66 -13.38 12.62
N LEU A 172 -16.51 -14.70 12.76
CA LEU A 172 -16.58 -15.65 11.65
C LEU A 172 -17.87 -16.49 11.73
N ASP A 173 -18.17 -17.20 10.64
CA ASP A 173 -19.27 -18.16 10.61
C ASP A 173 -19.04 -19.31 11.60
N ASN A 174 -20.12 -19.98 12.00
CA ASN A 174 -20.03 -21.10 12.93
C ASN A 174 -19.17 -22.23 12.34
N GLY A 175 -18.22 -22.75 13.12
CA GLY A 175 -17.27 -23.79 12.69
C GLY A 175 -16.05 -23.26 11.93
N ALA A 176 -15.98 -21.96 11.65
CA ALA A 176 -14.76 -21.31 11.16
C ALA A 176 -13.76 -21.04 12.30
N ALA A 177 -12.50 -20.85 11.95
CA ALA A 177 -11.43 -20.56 12.90
C ALA A 177 -10.41 -19.57 12.35
N LEU A 178 -9.70 -18.91 13.27
CA LEU A 178 -8.46 -18.21 12.93
C LEU A 178 -7.35 -19.23 12.73
N ASP A 179 -6.54 -19.00 11.70
CA ASP A 179 -5.24 -19.60 11.51
C ASP A 179 -4.16 -18.60 11.95
N GLN A 180 -2.96 -19.08 12.26
CA GLN A 180 -1.85 -18.19 12.55
C GLN A 180 -1.57 -17.30 11.34
N ALA A 181 -1.71 -15.98 11.51
CA ALA A 181 -1.32 -15.02 10.49
C ALA A 181 0.18 -15.15 10.17
N ASP A 182 0.52 -14.90 8.91
CA ASP A 182 1.89 -15.03 8.45
C ASP A 182 2.80 -14.03 9.20
N PRO A 183 4.03 -14.42 9.56
CA PRO A 183 4.93 -13.52 10.28
C PRO A 183 5.33 -12.32 9.42
N LEU A 184 5.46 -11.15 10.05
CA LEU A 184 5.96 -9.96 9.37
C LEU A 184 7.42 -10.15 8.92
N PRO A 185 7.86 -9.45 7.87
CA PRO A 185 9.24 -9.55 7.40
C PRO A 185 10.27 -9.11 8.45
N ASN A 186 11.46 -9.72 8.41
CA ASN A 186 12.52 -9.40 9.36
C ASN A 186 13.17 -8.03 9.14
N ARG A 187 13.13 -7.53 7.90
CA ARG A 187 13.63 -6.19 7.54
C ARG A 187 12.69 -5.14 8.09
N ARG A 188 13.22 -4.08 8.69
CA ARG A 188 12.41 -3.08 9.39
C ARG A 188 12.68 -1.66 8.92
N ILE A 189 11.63 -0.93 8.56
CA ILE A 189 11.72 0.48 8.12
C ILE A 189 10.76 1.37 8.92
N GLU A 190 11.26 2.44 9.54
CA GLU A 190 10.40 3.47 10.14
C GLU A 190 10.46 4.75 9.32
N PHE A 191 9.31 5.17 8.80
CA PHE A 191 9.15 6.42 8.05
C PHE A 191 8.65 7.51 8.98
N TYR A 192 9.30 8.67 8.95
CA TYR A 192 8.87 9.89 9.61
C TYR A 192 8.52 10.95 8.56
N GLY A 193 7.32 11.52 8.62
CA GLY A 193 6.91 12.42 7.55
C GLY A 193 5.59 13.17 7.72
N ASP A 194 5.24 13.91 6.68
CA ASP A 194 4.01 14.70 6.58
C ASP A 194 3.01 14.09 5.59
N SER A 195 2.03 14.88 5.12
CA SER A 195 1.01 14.49 4.15
C SER A 195 1.51 13.80 2.88
N THR A 196 2.74 14.07 2.47
CA THR A 196 3.37 13.41 1.31
C THR A 196 3.71 11.94 1.61
N THR A 197 3.95 11.61 2.87
CA THR A 197 4.45 10.31 3.33
C THR A 197 3.39 9.23 3.31
N PHE A 198 2.12 9.60 3.41
CA PHE A 198 0.98 8.67 3.40
C PHE A 198 -0.06 9.01 2.32
N ALA A 199 0.32 9.87 1.37
CA ALA A 199 -0.53 10.27 0.23
C ALA A 199 -1.87 10.88 0.66
N SER A 200 -1.85 11.85 1.59
CA SER A 200 -3.06 12.56 2.09
C SER A 200 -3.94 13.06 0.93
N PRO A 201 -5.28 13.03 1.06
CA PRO A 201 -6.20 13.36 -0.02
C PRO A 201 -5.98 14.76 -0.62
N LEU A 202 -5.81 14.77 -1.93
CA LEU A 202 -5.82 15.93 -2.82
C LEU A 202 -7.01 16.83 -2.47
N SER A 203 -6.76 17.91 -1.75
CA SER A 203 -7.76 18.95 -1.45
C SER A 203 -7.38 20.27 -2.12
N GLY A 204 -6.89 20.17 -3.37
CA GLY A 204 -6.61 21.33 -4.22
C GLY A 204 -7.20 21.14 -5.62
N PRO A 205 -7.71 22.20 -6.26
CA PRO A 205 -8.20 22.12 -7.64
C PRO A 205 -7.08 21.68 -8.58
N ASN A 206 -7.42 20.79 -9.51
CA ASN A 206 -6.59 20.34 -10.63
C ASN A 206 -5.85 21.52 -11.28
N VAL A 207 -4.56 21.69 -10.96
CA VAL A 207 -3.65 22.48 -11.78
C VAL A 207 -2.72 21.47 -12.46
N PRO A 208 -2.93 21.17 -13.75
CA PRO A 208 -2.14 20.17 -14.45
C PRO A 208 -0.66 20.56 -14.46
N GLY A 209 0.19 19.65 -14.02
CA GLY A 209 1.63 19.72 -14.28
C GLY A 209 1.91 19.47 -15.76
N PRO A 210 3.01 20.01 -16.31
CA PRO A 210 3.45 19.60 -17.64
C PRO A 210 3.79 18.11 -17.58
N ASN A 211 3.03 17.28 -18.32
CA ASN A 211 3.04 15.81 -18.40
C ASN A 211 1.87 15.07 -17.71
N ASP A 212 0.85 15.77 -17.21
CA ASP A 212 -0.31 15.12 -16.60
C ASP A 212 -1.22 14.43 -17.63
N ASP A 213 -1.55 13.15 -17.39
CA ASP A 213 -2.72 12.49 -17.98
C ASP A 213 -3.98 12.91 -17.20
N PRO A 214 -4.98 13.54 -17.82
CA PRO A 214 -6.24 13.89 -17.16
C PRO A 214 -7.06 12.68 -16.67
N ASN A 215 -6.68 11.44 -17.01
CA ASN A 215 -7.26 10.21 -16.48
C ASN A 215 -6.54 9.67 -15.23
N ASP A 216 -5.35 10.17 -14.90
CA ASP A 216 -4.60 9.77 -13.69
C ASP A 216 -5.34 10.21 -12.40
N ASP A 217 -6.23 11.20 -12.52
CA ASP A 217 -7.10 11.70 -11.46
C ASP A 217 -8.35 10.81 -11.23
N GLN A 218 -8.62 9.81 -12.08
CA GLN A 218 -9.86 9.02 -12.00
C GLN A 218 -9.84 7.89 -10.97
N PHE A 219 -8.65 7.50 -10.48
CA PHE A 219 -8.51 6.47 -9.45
C PHE A 219 -8.20 7.11 -8.09
N TRP A 220 -9.22 7.78 -7.57
CA TRP A 220 -9.31 8.13 -6.14
C TRP A 220 -8.88 6.93 -5.29
N THR A 221 -7.76 7.05 -4.58
CA THR A 221 -7.54 6.56 -3.20
C THR A 221 -6.20 7.03 -2.68
N ALA A 222 -6.21 8.25 -2.12
CA ALA A 222 -5.24 8.68 -1.13
C ALA A 222 -5.14 7.60 -0.05
N SER A 223 -4.01 6.90 -0.01
CA SER A 223 -3.80 5.80 0.92
C SER A 223 -2.33 5.56 1.16
N SER A 224 -1.96 5.35 2.42
CA SER A 224 -0.64 4.82 2.79
C SER A 224 -0.28 3.51 2.06
N TYR A 225 -1.26 2.76 1.54
CA TYR A 225 -1.02 1.61 0.68
C TYR A 225 -0.37 2.03 -0.65
N ASN A 226 -0.94 3.04 -1.33
CA ASN A 226 -0.45 3.57 -2.61
C ASN A 226 0.62 4.65 -2.44
N ALA A 227 0.86 5.13 -1.22
CA ALA A 227 1.93 6.06 -0.93
C ALA A 227 3.31 5.43 -1.18
N TYR A 228 4.31 6.26 -1.46
CA TYR A 228 5.65 5.78 -1.76
C TYR A 228 6.26 4.96 -0.61
N THR A 229 5.87 5.25 0.63
CA THR A 229 6.33 4.53 1.84
C THR A 229 5.80 3.10 1.88
N GLY A 230 4.50 2.92 1.71
CA GLY A 230 3.89 1.59 1.66
C GLY A 230 4.42 0.78 0.48
N GLN A 231 4.54 1.39 -0.68
CA GLN A 231 5.16 0.75 -1.84
C GLN A 231 6.62 0.36 -1.57
N THR A 232 7.44 1.25 -1.00
CA THR A 232 8.85 0.97 -0.67
C THR A 232 8.98 -0.18 0.33
N GLY A 233 8.16 -0.19 1.39
CA GLY A 233 8.16 -1.26 2.39
C GLY A 233 7.85 -2.62 1.78
N ARG A 234 6.83 -2.70 0.92
CA ARG A 234 6.48 -3.93 0.18
C ARG A 234 7.56 -4.31 -0.84
N ASN A 235 8.09 -3.35 -1.58
CA ASN A 235 9.17 -3.57 -2.55
C ASN A 235 10.44 -4.12 -1.91
N LEU A 236 10.69 -3.83 -0.63
CA LEU A 236 11.85 -4.32 0.11
C LEU A 236 11.54 -5.55 0.96
N ASN A 237 10.30 -6.05 0.93
CA ASN A 237 9.79 -7.07 1.85
C ASN A 237 10.18 -6.74 3.30
N ALA A 238 9.71 -5.59 3.78
CA ALA A 238 9.99 -5.08 5.11
C ALA A 238 8.71 -4.91 5.93
N ASP A 239 8.80 -5.19 7.22
CA ASP A 239 7.90 -4.63 8.23
C ASP A 239 8.16 -3.12 8.28
N TYR A 240 7.16 -2.33 7.90
CA TYR A 240 7.28 -0.88 7.87
C TYR A 240 6.24 -0.19 8.75
N ARG A 241 6.67 0.93 9.34
CA ARG A 241 5.85 1.79 10.19
C ARG A 241 5.91 3.22 9.67
N ILE A 242 4.79 3.92 9.68
CA ILE A 242 4.71 5.31 9.24
C ILE A 242 4.32 6.16 10.44
N ILE A 243 5.15 7.14 10.78
CA ILE A 243 4.95 8.09 11.88
C ILE A 243 4.81 9.47 11.25
N GLY A 244 3.58 9.96 11.13
CA GLY A 244 3.33 11.20 10.40
C GLY A 244 1.94 11.77 10.60
N LYS A 245 1.79 13.03 10.23
CA LYS A 245 0.51 13.76 10.26
C LYS A 245 0.47 14.82 9.17
N GLY A 246 -0.70 15.03 8.55
CA GLY A 246 -0.85 16.01 7.49
C GLY A 246 -0.51 17.41 7.99
N GLY A 247 0.29 18.14 7.23
CA GLY A 247 0.71 19.49 7.61
C GLY A 247 1.70 19.55 8.80
N ILE A 248 2.22 18.43 9.29
CA ILE A 248 3.26 18.43 10.33
C ILE A 248 4.60 18.91 9.76
N GLY A 249 5.32 19.73 10.51
CA GLY A 249 6.73 20.01 10.25
C GLY A 249 7.58 19.64 11.46
N VAL A 250 8.90 19.82 11.32
CA VAL A 250 9.82 19.48 12.41
C VAL A 250 9.69 20.45 13.57
N SER A 251 9.61 21.75 13.25
CA SER A 251 9.46 22.87 14.16
C SER A 251 8.06 23.48 14.11
N TYR A 252 7.54 23.66 12.90
CA TYR A 252 6.29 24.36 12.64
C TYR A 252 5.48 23.64 11.57
N GLY A 253 4.16 23.67 11.70
CA GLY A 253 3.28 23.11 10.67
C GLY A 253 1.82 23.44 10.94
N ALA A 254 0.99 23.29 9.90
CA ALA A 254 -0.46 23.45 10.01
C ALA A 254 -1.10 22.44 10.99
N ALA A 255 -0.41 21.34 11.31
CA ALA A 255 -0.84 20.38 12.31
C ALA A 255 -0.80 20.91 13.76
N GLY A 256 -0.17 22.07 14.00
CA GLY A 256 -0.10 22.73 15.32
C GLY A 256 0.88 22.10 16.31
N THR A 257 1.10 20.79 16.27
CA THR A 257 2.09 20.08 17.10
C THR A 257 3.32 19.68 16.25
N PRO A 258 4.55 20.05 16.63
CA PRO A 258 5.76 19.72 15.87
C PRO A 258 6.12 18.24 15.99
N MET A 259 6.70 17.65 14.94
CA MET A 259 7.19 16.26 14.98
C MET A 259 8.17 16.04 16.13
N LEU A 260 9.01 17.05 16.43
CA LEU A 260 10.02 16.96 17.49
C LEU A 260 9.43 16.65 18.88
N SER A 261 8.16 16.94 19.14
CA SER A 261 7.51 16.65 20.43
C SER A 261 6.74 15.32 20.48
N VAL A 262 6.52 14.67 19.34
CA VAL A 262 5.66 13.47 19.21
C VAL A 262 6.30 12.28 18.49
N TRP A 263 7.52 12.41 17.94
CA TRP A 263 8.20 11.36 17.16
C TRP A 263 8.33 10.00 17.87
N ASN A 264 8.44 9.99 19.20
CA ASN A 264 8.56 8.78 20.02
C ASN A 264 7.29 8.46 20.83
N ARG A 265 6.14 8.95 20.39
CA ARG A 265 4.86 8.70 21.06
C ARG A 265 4.05 7.62 20.36
N LEU A 266 3.13 7.05 21.12
CA LEU A 266 2.18 6.09 20.60
C LEU A 266 1.22 6.71 19.57
N ALA A 267 0.97 8.02 19.66
CA ALA A 267 0.04 8.76 18.80
C ALA A 267 0.44 10.23 18.60
N PHE A 268 -0.27 10.94 17.70
CA PHE A 268 -0.09 12.36 17.42
C PHE A 268 -0.69 13.26 18.53
N SER A 269 -0.11 13.20 19.73
CA SER A 269 -0.47 14.10 20.83
C SER A 269 0.62 14.09 21.89
N THR A 270 0.96 15.25 22.45
CA THR A 270 1.93 15.34 23.55
C THR A 270 1.38 14.81 24.87
N ALA A 271 0.07 14.60 24.97
CA ALA A 271 -0.58 13.99 26.13
C ALA A 271 -0.49 12.45 26.11
N GLU A 272 -0.29 11.85 24.94
CA GLU A 272 -0.22 10.40 24.75
C GLU A 272 1.13 9.86 25.23
N PRO A 273 1.19 8.64 25.78
CA PRO A 273 2.41 8.10 26.36
C PRO A 273 3.53 7.94 25.33
N LEU A 274 4.77 7.92 25.84
CA LEU A 274 5.92 7.51 25.04
C LEU A 274 5.73 6.06 24.59
N TYR A 275 6.11 5.78 23.34
CA TYR A 275 6.20 4.42 22.84
C TYR A 275 7.53 3.80 23.27
N ASP A 276 7.49 2.55 23.73
CA ASP A 276 8.70 1.80 24.03
C ASP A 276 9.41 1.39 22.73
N LEU A 277 10.38 2.22 22.33
CA LEU A 277 11.14 2.03 21.10
C LEU A 277 12.00 0.75 21.09
N THR A 278 12.13 0.04 22.22
CA THR A 278 12.92 -1.20 22.29
C THR A 278 12.14 -2.43 21.82
N GLN A 279 10.81 -2.37 21.80
CA GLN A 279 9.94 -3.47 21.35
C GLN A 279 10.08 -3.74 19.85
N TRP A 280 10.51 -2.74 19.11
CA TRP A 280 10.73 -2.84 17.68
C TRP A 280 11.78 -1.81 17.25
N THR A 281 12.89 -2.29 16.72
CA THR A 281 14.01 -1.45 16.29
C THR A 281 14.16 -1.52 14.77
N PRO A 282 14.15 -0.39 14.06
CA PRO A 282 14.31 -0.36 12.61
C PRO A 282 15.75 -0.64 12.17
N ASP A 283 15.90 -1.30 11.02
CA ASP A 283 17.18 -1.35 10.30
C ASP A 283 17.42 -0.04 9.54
N VAL A 284 16.34 0.55 9.04
CA VAL A 284 16.34 1.79 8.25
C VAL A 284 15.31 2.77 8.83
N VAL A 285 15.73 4.02 9.02
CA VAL A 285 14.85 5.14 9.36
C VAL A 285 14.86 6.12 8.21
N VAL A 286 13.69 6.53 7.74
CA VAL A 286 13.56 7.49 6.63
C VAL A 286 12.88 8.75 7.16
N VAL A 287 13.48 9.92 6.94
CA VAL A 287 12.98 11.21 7.43
C VAL A 287 12.65 12.13 6.25
N GLY A 288 11.36 12.23 5.93
CA GLY A 288 10.79 13.07 4.87
C GLY A 288 9.97 14.23 5.44
N LEU A 289 10.63 15.15 6.13
CA LEU A 289 10.02 16.29 6.82
C LEU A 289 10.69 17.60 6.37
N GLY A 290 10.01 18.72 6.63
CA GLY A 290 10.55 20.08 6.46
C GLY A 290 9.69 21.00 5.62
N GLN A 291 8.81 20.46 4.79
CA GLN A 291 8.02 21.28 3.87
C GLN A 291 7.06 22.23 4.57
N ASN A 292 6.42 21.78 5.65
CA ASN A 292 5.41 22.55 6.36
C ASN A 292 6.03 23.59 7.29
N ASP A 293 7.34 23.55 7.54
CA ASP A 293 8.04 24.49 8.42
C ASP A 293 8.00 25.94 7.92
N LYS A 294 7.71 26.14 6.62
CA LYS A 294 7.41 27.46 6.05
C LYS A 294 6.14 28.11 6.61
N SER A 295 5.25 27.35 7.25
CA SER A 295 3.99 27.87 7.80
C SER A 295 4.20 28.96 8.86
N PHE A 296 5.38 29.02 9.49
CA PHE A 296 5.77 30.09 10.41
C PHE A 296 5.70 31.49 9.76
N ILE A 297 5.97 31.59 8.46
CA ILE A 297 5.93 32.86 7.72
C ILE A 297 4.49 33.37 7.63
N GLY A 298 3.54 32.46 7.41
CA GLY A 298 2.11 32.77 7.42
C GLY A 298 1.58 33.23 8.79
N GLN A 299 2.36 33.05 9.86
CA GLN A 299 2.06 33.49 11.23
C GLN A 299 2.78 34.80 11.61
N GLY A 300 3.36 35.52 10.63
CA GLY A 300 4.02 36.80 10.84
C GLY A 300 5.53 36.72 11.10
N GLY A 301 6.15 35.54 10.94
CA GLY A 301 7.58 35.32 11.06
C GLY A 301 8.38 35.66 9.80
N SER A 302 9.71 35.83 9.93
CA SER A 302 10.62 35.96 8.77
C SER A 302 11.15 34.60 8.30
N TYR A 303 11.56 34.53 7.03
CA TYR A 303 12.18 33.33 6.44
C TYR A 303 13.43 32.90 7.20
N ASP A 304 14.32 33.83 7.56
CA ASP A 304 15.59 33.53 8.25
C ASP A 304 15.37 32.88 9.63
N VAL A 305 14.38 33.38 10.39
CA VAL A 305 14.06 32.86 11.72
C VAL A 305 13.44 31.47 11.62
N ALA A 306 12.50 31.28 10.68
CA ALA A 306 11.89 29.98 10.42
C ALA A 306 12.96 28.94 10.05
N TYR A 307 13.84 29.29 9.10
CA TYR A 307 14.86 28.41 8.59
C TYR A 307 15.91 28.05 9.65
N THR A 308 16.39 29.04 10.41
CA THR A 308 17.36 28.81 11.50
C THR A 308 16.81 27.85 12.54
N LYS A 309 15.54 28.03 12.95
CA LYS A 309 14.89 27.14 13.91
C LYS A 309 14.66 25.76 13.34
N PHE A 310 14.20 25.67 12.09
CA PHE A 310 14.03 24.41 11.38
C PHE A 310 15.34 23.61 11.35
N VAL A 311 16.46 24.23 10.95
CA VAL A 311 17.76 23.55 10.93
C VAL A 311 18.13 23.03 12.32
N ALA A 312 18.03 23.86 13.36
CA ALA A 312 18.36 23.45 14.73
C ALA A 312 17.51 22.27 15.23
N ASP A 313 16.20 22.32 14.98
CA ASP A 313 15.27 21.26 15.40
C ASP A 313 15.43 19.99 14.54
N TYR A 314 15.75 20.12 13.25
CA TYR A 314 16.02 18.98 12.35
C TYR A 314 17.28 18.23 12.79
N LEU A 315 18.37 18.94 13.08
CA LEU A 315 19.57 18.33 13.64
C LEU A 315 19.25 17.63 14.97
N THR A 316 18.44 18.26 15.83
CA THR A 316 17.99 17.65 17.10
C THR A 316 17.15 16.40 16.88
N GLN A 317 16.23 16.41 15.92
CA GLN A 317 15.41 15.26 15.55
C GLN A 317 16.30 14.08 15.10
N VAL A 318 17.31 14.34 14.25
CA VAL A 318 18.24 13.32 13.78
C VAL A 318 19.12 12.80 14.93
N ARG A 319 19.56 13.65 15.86
CA ARG A 319 20.27 13.22 17.09
C ARG A 319 19.42 12.30 17.96
N ASN A 320 18.15 12.65 18.15
CA ASN A 320 17.21 11.85 18.91
C ASN A 320 17.02 10.46 18.28
N LEU A 321 16.83 10.41 16.96
CA LEU A 321 16.72 9.16 16.20
C LEU A 321 18.01 8.33 16.27
N ARG A 322 19.18 8.94 16.12
CA ARG A 322 20.46 8.24 16.25
C ARG A 322 20.68 7.67 17.65
N THR A 323 20.25 8.41 18.68
CA THR A 323 20.35 7.95 20.08
C THR A 323 19.43 6.77 20.34
N ALA A 324 18.18 6.83 19.85
CA ALA A 324 17.23 5.73 19.97
C ALA A 324 17.61 4.50 19.13
N TYR A 325 18.17 4.72 17.95
CA TYR A 325 18.47 3.70 16.95
C TYR A 325 19.95 3.73 16.54
N PRO A 326 20.87 3.32 17.44
CA PRO A 326 22.31 3.46 17.21
C PRO A 326 22.80 2.70 15.97
N ASN A 327 22.14 1.59 15.62
CA ASN A 327 22.54 0.73 14.50
C ASN A 327 21.79 1.00 13.19
N ALA A 328 20.72 1.79 13.21
CA ALA A 328 19.91 2.01 12.02
C ALA A 328 20.65 2.86 10.97
N VAL A 329 20.38 2.61 9.70
CA VAL A 329 20.70 3.55 8.62
C VAL A 329 19.62 4.64 8.64
N ILE A 330 20.00 5.89 8.91
CA ILE A 330 19.10 7.04 8.86
C ILE A 330 19.26 7.71 7.49
N VAL A 331 18.16 7.77 6.76
CA VAL A 331 18.04 8.37 5.44
C VAL A 331 17.27 9.68 5.59
N CYS A 332 17.96 10.81 5.53
CA CYS A 332 17.33 12.11 5.46
C CYS A 332 17.02 12.43 4.00
N MET A 333 15.80 12.80 3.69
CA MET A 333 15.40 13.09 2.30
C MET A 333 14.65 14.40 2.16
N ASN A 334 14.76 15.00 0.97
CA ASN A 334 13.94 16.15 0.63
C ASN A 334 12.48 15.74 0.44
N THR A 335 11.59 16.72 0.56
CA THR A 335 10.21 16.54 0.12
C THR A 335 10.10 16.84 -1.38
N THR A 336 8.95 16.59 -2.00
CA THR A 336 8.74 16.76 -3.45
C THR A 336 7.77 17.90 -3.80
N MET A 337 7.02 18.36 -2.80
CA MET A 337 6.15 19.54 -2.85
C MET A 337 6.88 20.80 -2.35
N THR A 338 8.22 20.76 -2.24
CA THR A 338 8.98 21.80 -1.57
C THR A 338 8.89 23.14 -2.29
N ASP A 339 8.64 24.20 -1.53
CA ASP A 339 8.64 25.56 -2.03
C ASP A 339 10.07 25.97 -2.39
N PRO A 340 10.37 26.31 -3.66
CA PRO A 340 11.70 26.76 -4.01
C PRO A 340 12.09 28.02 -3.22
N THR A 341 11.16 28.87 -2.79
CA THR A 341 11.52 30.09 -2.06
C THR A 341 11.95 29.87 -0.61
N PHE A 342 11.53 28.79 0.06
CA PHE A 342 11.89 28.55 1.46
C PHE A 342 13.28 27.92 1.63
N PHE A 343 13.61 26.95 0.77
CA PHE A 343 14.92 26.26 0.82
C PHE A 343 15.92 26.80 -0.20
N VAL A 344 15.47 27.12 -1.43
CA VAL A 344 16.38 27.52 -2.53
C VAL A 344 16.91 28.94 -2.36
N SER A 345 16.18 29.83 -1.65
CA SER A 345 16.67 31.19 -1.39
C SER A 345 17.78 31.25 -0.33
N GLN A 346 17.87 30.26 0.56
CA GLN A 346 18.84 30.23 1.66
C GLN A 346 20.06 29.36 1.32
N ASP A 347 19.85 28.07 1.07
CA ASP A 347 20.94 27.08 0.93
C ASP A 347 20.71 26.06 -0.22
N GLY A 348 19.68 26.24 -1.05
CA GLY A 348 19.26 25.23 -2.04
C GLY A 348 18.29 24.19 -1.46
N ILE A 349 17.65 23.38 -2.32
CA ILE A 349 16.73 22.31 -1.87
C ILE A 349 17.40 21.24 -0.99
N ASN A 350 18.74 21.17 -1.03
CA ASN A 350 19.55 20.30 -0.20
C ASN A 350 20.11 20.99 1.06
N GLY A 351 19.77 22.27 1.28
CA GLY A 351 20.32 23.10 2.36
C GLY A 351 20.27 22.49 3.76
N PRO A 352 19.14 21.91 4.20
CA PRO A 352 19.07 21.22 5.48
C PRO A 352 20.07 20.06 5.60
N PHE A 353 20.37 19.40 4.48
CA PHE A 353 21.31 18.29 4.43
C PHE A 353 22.76 18.77 4.41
N THR A 354 23.07 19.98 3.96
CA THR A 354 24.45 20.51 4.05
C THR A 354 24.85 20.70 5.51
N HIS A 355 23.94 21.13 6.37
CA HIS A 355 24.17 21.23 7.83
C HIS A 355 24.44 19.86 8.48
N LEU A 356 23.75 18.80 8.05
CA LEU A 356 24.07 17.43 8.47
C LEU A 356 25.47 16.97 8.00
N GLN A 357 25.91 17.45 6.84
CA GLN A 357 27.22 17.15 6.25
C GLN A 357 28.37 17.97 6.85
N THR A 358 28.10 19.04 7.60
CA THR A 358 29.15 19.85 8.24
C THR A 358 29.22 19.66 9.75
N ASP A 359 28.13 19.22 10.39
CA ASP A 359 28.12 18.93 11.82
C ASP A 359 29.06 17.74 12.15
N SER A 360 30.00 17.99 13.08
CA SER A 360 31.01 17.03 13.51
C SER A 360 30.44 15.85 14.29
N GLU A 361 29.30 16.02 14.97
CA GLU A 361 28.66 14.93 15.72
C GLU A 361 28.20 13.80 14.78
N PHE A 362 27.86 14.13 13.54
CA PHE A 362 27.46 13.15 12.53
C PHE A 362 28.62 12.60 11.71
N ALA A 363 29.86 13.05 11.90
CA ALA A 363 30.99 12.64 11.06
C ALA A 363 31.21 11.12 11.05
N THR A 364 31.14 10.47 12.21
CA THR A 364 31.26 9.00 12.33
C THR A 364 30.11 8.29 11.62
N ALA A 365 28.86 8.73 11.85
CA ALA A 365 27.68 8.14 11.24
C ALA A 365 27.67 8.29 9.70
N ARG A 366 28.22 9.39 9.19
CA ARG A 366 28.38 9.59 7.74
C ARG A 366 29.45 8.66 7.18
N THR A 367 30.61 8.59 7.84
CA THR A 367 31.75 7.79 7.37
C THR A 367 31.45 6.29 7.36
N ASN A 368 30.67 5.80 8.32
CA ASN A 368 30.29 4.38 8.39
C ASN A 368 28.98 4.04 7.65
N GLY A 369 28.44 4.97 6.85
CA GLY A 369 27.24 4.75 6.03
C GLY A 369 25.94 4.65 6.83
N LYS A 370 25.90 5.10 8.08
CA LYS A 370 24.69 5.07 8.92
C LYS A 370 23.87 6.36 8.86
N LEU A 371 24.42 7.49 8.41
CA LEU A 371 23.67 8.70 8.10
C LEU A 371 23.87 9.06 6.64
N LEU A 372 22.79 9.08 5.88
CA LEU A 372 22.80 9.22 4.45
C LEU A 372 21.71 10.18 3.99
N VAL A 373 21.88 10.72 2.78
CA VAL A 373 20.95 11.68 2.18
C VAL A 373 20.42 11.12 0.87
N HIS A 374 19.11 11.16 0.70
CA HIS A 374 18.43 10.85 -0.56
C HIS A 374 17.74 12.10 -1.10
N THR A 375 17.94 12.40 -2.38
CA THR A 375 17.27 13.51 -3.05
C THR A 375 16.37 12.95 -4.14
N PHE A 376 15.05 13.12 -3.99
CA PHE A 376 14.13 12.85 -5.07
C PHE A 376 14.40 13.79 -6.24
N THR A 377 14.64 13.22 -7.41
CA THR A 377 14.82 13.99 -8.65
C THR A 377 13.50 14.54 -9.16
N GLN A 378 12.37 13.91 -8.81
CA GLN A 378 11.03 14.40 -9.12
C GLN A 378 10.67 15.52 -8.13
N GLN A 379 10.60 16.76 -8.62
CA GLN A 379 10.44 17.97 -7.81
C GLN A 379 9.40 18.90 -8.41
N GLY A 380 8.90 19.83 -7.59
CA GLY A 380 8.09 20.96 -8.08
C GLY A 380 6.65 20.58 -8.42
N PHE A 381 6.08 19.59 -7.74
CA PHE A 381 4.70 19.14 -8.01
C PHE A 381 3.64 20.22 -7.73
N GLY A 382 3.96 21.30 -7.02
CA GLY A 382 3.05 22.40 -6.69
C GLY A 382 1.96 22.05 -5.67
N PHE A 383 1.52 20.79 -5.65
CA PHE A 383 0.51 20.17 -4.77
C PHE A 383 0.92 18.74 -4.41
N HIS A 384 0.13 18.05 -3.58
CA HIS A 384 0.40 16.67 -3.16
C HIS A 384 0.66 15.73 -4.34
N PRO A 385 1.66 14.81 -4.24
CA PRO A 385 2.00 13.96 -5.37
C PRO A 385 0.84 13.08 -5.80
N LYS A 386 0.72 12.87 -7.12
CA LYS A 386 -0.22 11.91 -7.71
C LYS A 386 0.24 10.46 -7.54
N ALA A 387 -0.63 9.51 -7.87
CA ALA A 387 -0.33 8.08 -7.79
C ALA A 387 0.94 7.68 -8.57
N ILE A 388 1.07 8.14 -9.83
CA ILE A 388 2.26 7.87 -10.64
C ILE A 388 3.53 8.48 -10.02
N GLN A 389 3.42 9.66 -9.40
CA GLN A 389 4.54 10.32 -8.75
C GLN A 389 4.95 9.58 -7.46
N HIS A 390 3.99 9.08 -6.68
CA HIS A 390 4.26 8.19 -5.56
C HIS A 390 4.97 6.90 -5.99
N LYS A 391 4.60 6.31 -7.13
CA LYS A 391 5.30 5.16 -7.71
C LYS A 391 6.75 5.50 -8.05
N LEU A 392 7.00 6.61 -8.73
CA LEU A 392 8.36 7.06 -9.05
C LEU A 392 9.20 7.30 -7.80
N MET A 393 8.62 7.93 -6.78
CA MET A 393 9.26 8.11 -5.47
C MET A 393 9.57 6.76 -4.81
N ALA A 394 8.63 5.81 -4.86
CA ALA A 394 8.83 4.48 -4.29
C ALA A 394 9.98 3.72 -4.97
N ASP A 395 10.03 3.75 -6.31
CA ASP A 395 11.06 3.10 -7.09
C ASP A 395 12.44 3.68 -6.78
N SER A 396 12.55 5.01 -6.75
CA SER A 396 13.77 5.72 -6.39
C SER A 396 14.25 5.34 -4.99
N LEU A 397 13.35 5.39 -4.00
CA LEU A 397 13.70 5.10 -2.62
C LEU A 397 14.01 3.62 -2.39
N THR A 398 13.28 2.70 -3.03
CA THR A 398 13.53 1.26 -3.01
C THR A 398 14.93 0.94 -3.52
N GLN A 399 15.27 1.44 -4.71
CA GLN A 399 16.58 1.21 -5.32
C GLN A 399 17.69 1.77 -4.43
N TRP A 400 17.46 2.97 -3.90
CA TRP A 400 18.43 3.63 -3.05
C TRP A 400 18.67 2.86 -1.73
N ILE A 401 17.60 2.45 -1.04
CA ILE A 401 17.73 1.67 0.21
C ILE A 401 18.41 0.34 -0.08
N SER A 402 18.04 -0.34 -1.16
CA SER A 402 18.67 -1.60 -1.60
C SER A 402 20.18 -1.45 -1.76
N ASN A 403 20.63 -0.37 -2.41
CA ASN A 403 22.05 -0.08 -2.58
C ASN A 403 22.75 0.26 -1.26
N ALA A 404 22.09 1.01 -0.37
CA ALA A 404 22.67 1.45 0.90
C ALA A 404 22.78 0.31 1.93
N THR A 405 21.87 -0.66 1.92
CA THR A 405 21.80 -1.73 2.92
C THR A 405 22.26 -3.09 2.39
N GLY A 406 22.41 -3.24 1.07
CA GLY A 406 22.61 -4.53 0.42
C GLY A 406 21.35 -5.41 0.40
N TRP A 407 20.19 -4.85 0.71
CA TRP A 407 18.93 -5.57 0.60
C TRP A 407 18.62 -5.82 -0.86
N SER A 408 18.40 -7.08 -1.24
CA SER A 408 17.71 -7.37 -2.48
C SER A 408 16.31 -6.77 -2.42
N ALA A 409 15.94 -5.90 -3.36
CA ALA A 409 14.53 -5.60 -3.56
C ALA A 409 13.79 -6.95 -3.67
N ALA A 410 12.67 -7.09 -2.98
CA ALA A 410 11.77 -8.19 -3.24
C ALA A 410 11.51 -8.19 -4.74
N ALA A 411 11.58 -9.35 -5.39
CA ALA A 411 11.10 -9.46 -6.75
C ALA A 411 9.59 -9.23 -6.69
N VAL A 412 9.16 -7.96 -6.73
CA VAL A 412 7.74 -7.62 -6.76
C VAL A 412 7.23 -8.13 -8.09
N SER A 413 6.45 -9.21 -8.04
CA SER A 413 5.69 -9.66 -9.19
C SER A 413 4.87 -8.47 -9.68
N ALA A 414 5.14 -7.96 -10.87
CA ALA A 414 4.30 -6.95 -11.47
C ALA A 414 2.92 -7.58 -11.70
N ASN A 415 1.87 -6.95 -11.18
CA ASN A 415 0.49 -7.36 -11.46
C ASN A 415 0.07 -6.81 -12.83
N ILE A 416 0.61 -7.40 -13.89
CA ILE A 416 0.18 -7.17 -15.26
C ILE A 416 -1.17 -7.86 -15.47
N ALA A 417 -2.14 -7.13 -16.02
CA ALA A 417 -3.43 -7.71 -16.38
C ALA A 417 -3.26 -8.85 -17.39
N ASN A 418 -4.16 -9.82 -17.38
CA ASN A 418 -4.20 -10.81 -18.46
C ASN A 418 -4.56 -10.09 -19.77
N GLY A 419 -3.83 -10.36 -20.85
CA GLY A 419 -4.03 -9.62 -22.09
C GLY A 419 -2.89 -9.81 -23.08
N ILE A 420 -3.03 -9.16 -24.23
CA ILE A 420 -2.06 -9.21 -25.33
C ILE A 420 -1.10 -8.03 -25.20
N TYR A 421 0.20 -8.31 -25.27
CA TYR A 421 1.25 -7.32 -25.18
C TYR A 421 2.30 -7.48 -26.28
N ALA A 422 2.88 -6.38 -26.75
CA ALA A 422 4.19 -6.37 -27.39
C ALA A 422 5.27 -6.01 -26.36
N LEU A 423 6.40 -6.71 -26.41
CA LEU A 423 7.54 -6.46 -25.54
C LEU A 423 8.64 -5.75 -26.33
N THR A 424 9.04 -4.56 -25.87
CA THR A 424 10.11 -3.76 -26.47
C THR A 424 11.36 -3.85 -25.59
N PRO A 425 12.49 -4.41 -26.06
CA PRO A 425 13.72 -4.42 -25.26
C PRO A 425 14.32 -3.02 -25.17
N SER A 426 14.79 -2.61 -24.00
CA SER A 426 15.39 -1.29 -23.79
C SER A 426 16.70 -1.09 -24.57
N CYS A 427 17.41 -2.17 -24.93
CA CYS A 427 18.59 -2.12 -25.79
C CYS A 427 18.26 -1.97 -27.29
N ALA A 428 17.01 -2.17 -27.71
CA ALA A 428 16.61 -2.13 -29.13
C ALA A 428 15.17 -1.60 -29.29
N THR A 429 14.97 -0.30 -29.06
CA THR A 429 13.62 0.33 -29.01
C THR A 429 12.83 0.24 -30.34
N ALA A 430 13.51 0.05 -31.46
CA ALA A 430 12.92 -0.20 -32.78
C ALA A 430 12.44 -1.65 -33.00
N CYS A 431 12.84 -2.59 -32.13
CA CYS A 431 12.51 -4.00 -32.23
C CYS A 431 11.46 -4.43 -31.18
N ARG A 432 10.87 -5.61 -31.36
CA ARG A 432 9.98 -6.29 -30.42
C ARG A 432 10.40 -7.74 -30.24
N LEU A 433 10.04 -8.36 -29.12
CA LEU A 433 10.10 -9.82 -28.96
C LEU A 433 9.25 -10.48 -30.04
N ASP A 434 9.82 -11.44 -30.77
CA ASP A 434 9.32 -11.93 -32.04
C ASP A 434 9.49 -13.46 -32.15
N ASP A 435 8.45 -14.15 -32.59
CA ASP A 435 8.55 -15.52 -33.08
C ASP A 435 9.29 -15.49 -34.42
N SER A 436 10.49 -16.09 -34.48
CA SER A 436 11.33 -15.97 -35.66
C SER A 436 10.62 -16.47 -36.91
N ALA A 437 10.50 -15.59 -37.90
CA ALA A 437 9.79 -15.80 -39.16
C ALA A 437 8.30 -16.24 -38.99
N GLY A 438 7.68 -15.94 -37.85
CA GLY A 438 6.32 -16.37 -37.52
C GLY A 438 6.19 -17.88 -37.32
N GLY A 439 7.23 -18.53 -36.78
CA GLY A 439 7.27 -19.98 -36.55
C GLY A 439 6.11 -20.48 -35.68
N THR A 440 5.58 -21.67 -36.01
CA THR A 440 4.38 -22.26 -35.37
C THR A 440 4.58 -23.67 -34.84
N THR A 441 5.84 -24.09 -34.66
CA THR A 441 6.20 -25.45 -34.23
C THR A 441 7.04 -25.43 -32.96
N ASN A 442 7.04 -26.55 -32.22
CA ASN A 442 7.94 -26.73 -31.08
C ASN A 442 9.41 -26.52 -31.50
N GLY A 443 10.14 -25.73 -30.73
CA GLY A 443 11.51 -25.34 -31.01
C GLY A 443 11.66 -24.14 -31.96
N SER A 444 10.55 -23.51 -32.40
CA SER A 444 10.65 -22.25 -33.15
C SER A 444 11.38 -21.20 -32.29
N ASN A 445 12.34 -20.50 -32.87
CA ASN A 445 13.18 -19.60 -32.09
C ASN A 445 12.46 -18.32 -31.68
N VAL A 446 12.76 -17.82 -30.48
CA VAL A 446 12.34 -16.47 -30.04
C VAL A 446 13.51 -15.51 -30.23
N GLN A 447 13.25 -14.38 -30.88
CA GLN A 447 14.26 -13.37 -31.22
C GLN A 447 13.71 -11.97 -30.94
N ILE A 448 14.50 -10.94 -31.25
CA ILE A 448 13.97 -9.60 -31.45
C ILE A 448 13.90 -9.27 -32.95
N TRP A 449 12.86 -8.59 -33.40
CA TRP A 449 12.73 -8.17 -34.80
C TRP A 449 12.16 -6.76 -34.92
N THR A 450 12.46 -6.06 -36.01
CA THR A 450 11.93 -4.73 -36.29
C THR A 450 10.42 -4.72 -36.12
N ASN A 451 9.90 -3.73 -35.38
CA ASN A 451 8.46 -3.62 -35.13
C ASN A 451 7.70 -3.52 -36.47
N ASN A 452 6.84 -4.51 -36.72
CA ASN A 452 6.01 -4.60 -37.92
C ASN A 452 4.51 -4.71 -37.58
N GLY A 453 4.16 -4.74 -36.29
CA GLY A 453 2.79 -4.80 -35.80
C GLY A 453 2.05 -6.11 -36.08
N LEU A 454 2.74 -7.17 -36.52
CA LEU A 454 2.15 -8.46 -36.87
C LEU A 454 2.01 -9.38 -35.64
N ASN A 455 1.24 -10.46 -35.78
CA ASN A 455 0.98 -11.43 -34.71
C ASN A 455 2.23 -12.09 -34.09
N PRO A 456 3.34 -12.36 -34.81
CA PRO A 456 4.57 -12.89 -34.21
C PRO A 456 5.18 -12.02 -33.11
N GLN A 457 4.76 -10.74 -33.01
CA GLN A 457 5.26 -9.78 -32.02
C GLN A 457 4.27 -9.55 -30.87
N ARG A 458 3.24 -10.38 -30.76
CA ARG A 458 2.13 -10.22 -29.82
C ARG A 458 2.00 -11.46 -28.95
N TRP A 459 1.96 -11.22 -27.65
CA TRP A 459 2.11 -12.24 -26.62
C TRP A 459 0.97 -12.14 -25.61
N TYR A 460 0.25 -13.23 -25.41
CA TYR A 460 -0.83 -13.28 -24.43
C TYR A 460 -0.29 -13.70 -23.06
N PHE A 461 -0.48 -12.85 -22.06
CA PHE A 461 -0.07 -13.07 -20.68
C PHE A 461 -1.24 -13.66 -19.90
N THR A 462 -1.00 -14.81 -19.25
CA THR A 462 -1.94 -15.43 -18.32
C THR A 462 -1.28 -15.55 -16.95
N ARG A 463 -1.81 -14.81 -15.98
CA ARG A 463 -1.37 -14.89 -14.59
C ARG A 463 -1.80 -16.21 -13.96
N LEU A 464 -0.86 -16.91 -13.34
CA LEU A 464 -1.06 -18.14 -12.60
C LEU A 464 -1.36 -17.83 -11.12
N SER A 465 -1.91 -18.81 -10.39
CA SER A 465 -2.31 -18.64 -8.99
C SER A 465 -1.15 -18.36 -8.03
N ASP A 466 0.08 -18.70 -8.42
CA ASP A 466 1.31 -18.46 -7.66
C ASP A 466 2.02 -17.15 -8.04
N GLY A 467 1.39 -16.31 -8.88
CA GLY A 467 1.91 -15.00 -9.29
C GLY A 467 2.87 -15.02 -10.48
N TYR A 468 3.21 -16.19 -11.03
CA TYR A 468 3.95 -16.31 -12.29
C TYR A 468 3.03 -16.06 -13.49
N TYR A 469 3.63 -15.83 -14.66
CA TYR A 469 2.93 -15.69 -15.92
C TYR A 469 3.28 -16.84 -16.86
N LYS A 470 2.25 -17.38 -17.49
CA LYS A 470 2.38 -18.12 -18.74
C LYS A 470 2.23 -17.15 -19.90
N ILE A 471 3.15 -17.20 -20.85
CA ILE A 471 3.19 -16.27 -21.99
C ILE A 471 3.08 -17.09 -23.27
N THR A 472 2.02 -16.87 -24.05
CA THR A 472 1.75 -17.64 -25.28
C THR A 472 1.79 -16.75 -26.52
N SER A 473 2.28 -17.29 -27.62
CA SER A 473 2.29 -16.58 -28.91
C SER A 473 0.87 -16.38 -29.45
N GLN A 474 0.58 -15.18 -29.97
CA GLN A 474 -0.64 -14.93 -30.74
C GLN A 474 -0.58 -15.53 -32.16
N GLN A 475 0.63 -15.69 -32.72
CA GLN A 475 0.83 -16.35 -34.02
C GLN A 475 0.67 -17.87 -33.92
N ALA A 476 1.32 -18.47 -32.92
CA ALA A 476 1.33 -19.90 -32.66
C ALA A 476 0.49 -20.19 -31.42
N THR A 477 -0.82 -20.04 -31.54
CA THR A 477 -1.76 -20.20 -30.41
C THR A 477 -1.56 -21.54 -29.72
N GLY A 478 -1.29 -21.51 -28.41
CA GLY A 478 -1.03 -22.71 -27.61
C GLY A 478 0.44 -23.09 -27.43
N LEU A 479 1.37 -22.37 -28.08
CA LEU A 479 2.80 -22.46 -27.77
C LEU A 479 3.22 -21.35 -26.80
N CYS A 480 4.02 -21.73 -25.81
CA CYS A 480 4.53 -20.88 -24.75
C CYS A 480 5.96 -20.39 -25.05
N VAL A 481 6.31 -19.23 -24.51
CA VAL A 481 7.70 -18.80 -24.33
C VAL A 481 8.37 -19.76 -23.34
N ASP A 482 9.34 -20.53 -23.81
CA ASP A 482 9.90 -21.71 -23.15
C ASP A 482 11.43 -21.62 -23.08
N VAL A 483 12.01 -21.87 -21.90
CA VAL A 483 13.45 -22.06 -21.75
C VAL A 483 13.83 -23.46 -22.21
N SER A 484 14.61 -23.55 -23.29
CA SER A 484 14.93 -24.83 -23.93
C SER A 484 15.48 -25.86 -22.95
N ASN A 485 14.83 -27.04 -22.91
CA ASN A 485 15.15 -28.16 -22.03
C ASN A 485 15.18 -27.82 -20.53
N SER A 486 14.47 -26.77 -20.09
CA SER A 486 14.55 -26.25 -18.71
C SER A 486 15.99 -25.94 -18.26
N GLY A 487 16.86 -25.55 -19.20
CA GLY A 487 18.25 -25.23 -18.89
C GLY A 487 18.38 -24.04 -17.94
N THR A 488 19.47 -24.01 -17.18
CA THR A 488 19.72 -23.01 -16.14
C THR A 488 21.02 -22.23 -16.33
N THR A 489 21.77 -22.53 -17.39
CA THR A 489 23.05 -21.88 -17.69
C THR A 489 22.85 -20.64 -18.56
N ASP A 490 23.69 -19.63 -18.35
CA ASP A 490 23.77 -18.44 -19.21
C ASP A 490 23.87 -18.82 -20.69
N GLY A 491 23.06 -18.17 -21.53
CA GLY A 491 22.98 -18.43 -22.96
C GLY A 491 22.05 -19.58 -23.35
N THR A 492 21.33 -20.20 -22.41
CA THR A 492 20.29 -21.17 -22.76
C THR A 492 19.21 -20.50 -23.61
N ASN A 493 18.86 -21.14 -24.73
CA ASN A 493 17.96 -20.55 -25.72
C ASN A 493 16.52 -20.43 -25.20
N VAL A 494 15.81 -19.38 -25.62
CA VAL A 494 14.36 -19.26 -25.45
C VAL A 494 13.67 -19.58 -26.77
N GLN A 495 12.67 -20.45 -26.71
CA GLN A 495 11.98 -21.01 -27.86
C GLN A 495 10.46 -20.98 -27.65
N LEU A 496 9.71 -21.31 -28.69
CA LEU A 496 8.31 -21.70 -28.57
C LEU A 496 8.20 -23.19 -28.32
N TYR A 497 7.39 -23.58 -27.35
CA TYR A 497 7.10 -24.98 -27.10
C TYR A 497 5.66 -25.18 -26.62
N ALA A 498 5.07 -26.32 -26.95
CA ALA A 498 3.73 -26.67 -26.50
C ALA A 498 3.63 -26.61 -24.98
N ASP A 499 2.52 -26.07 -24.47
CA ASP A 499 2.25 -25.99 -23.04
C ASP A 499 2.40 -27.39 -22.41
N ASN A 500 3.38 -27.54 -21.53
CA ASN A 500 3.73 -28.79 -20.89
C ASN A 500 3.72 -28.68 -19.35
N GLY A 501 3.30 -27.52 -18.81
CA GLY A 501 3.18 -27.28 -17.37
C GLY A 501 4.49 -27.30 -16.58
N THR A 502 5.64 -27.18 -17.26
CA THR A 502 6.95 -27.15 -16.59
C THR A 502 7.35 -25.73 -16.19
N SER A 503 8.27 -25.61 -15.23
CA SER A 503 8.82 -24.33 -14.79
C SER A 503 9.60 -23.57 -15.88
N ALA A 504 9.89 -24.20 -17.03
CA ALA A 504 10.50 -23.54 -18.19
C ALA A 504 9.55 -22.56 -18.91
N GLN A 505 8.24 -22.66 -18.64
CA GLN A 505 7.19 -21.89 -19.30
C GLN A 505 6.50 -20.88 -18.35
N GLU A 506 7.02 -20.78 -17.13
CA GLU A 506 6.49 -19.93 -16.08
C GLU A 506 7.47 -18.80 -15.79
N TRP A 507 7.03 -17.56 -15.95
CA TRP A 507 7.88 -16.38 -15.90
C TRP A 507 7.44 -15.43 -14.78
N LEU A 508 8.35 -15.11 -13.87
CA LEU A 508 8.15 -14.03 -12.92
C LEU A 508 8.39 -12.71 -13.63
N VAL A 509 7.34 -11.91 -13.78
CA VAL A 509 7.46 -10.54 -14.29
C VAL A 509 7.76 -9.64 -13.10
N THR A 510 8.85 -8.89 -13.14
CA THR A 510 9.23 -7.92 -12.11
C THR A 510 9.23 -6.52 -12.70
N ASP A 511 8.54 -5.58 -12.07
CA ASP A 511 8.63 -4.16 -12.43
C ASP A 511 10.02 -3.64 -12.01
N THR A 512 10.76 -3.07 -12.96
CA THR A 512 12.11 -2.55 -12.75
C THR A 512 12.14 -1.03 -12.63
N GLY A 513 10.97 -0.39 -12.56
CA GLY A 513 10.78 1.05 -12.52
C GLY A 513 10.74 1.69 -13.91
N SER A 514 10.25 2.93 -13.97
CA SER A 514 10.19 3.74 -15.20
C SER A 514 9.46 3.07 -16.38
N GLY A 515 8.46 2.22 -16.11
CA GLY A 515 7.67 1.53 -17.15
C GLY A 515 8.41 0.39 -17.87
N THR A 516 9.45 -0.16 -17.22
CA THR A 516 10.19 -1.33 -17.72
C THR A 516 10.01 -2.52 -16.80
N TYR A 517 10.09 -3.72 -17.37
CA TYR A 517 9.89 -4.99 -16.70
C TYR A 517 11.04 -5.95 -17.01
N LYS A 518 11.23 -6.91 -16.12
CA LYS A 518 12.14 -8.04 -16.27
C LYS A 518 11.32 -9.33 -16.22
N LEU A 519 11.66 -10.31 -17.03
CA LEU A 519 11.02 -11.62 -17.00
C LEU A 519 12.06 -12.65 -16.54
N SER A 520 11.82 -13.31 -15.41
CA SER A 520 12.73 -14.31 -14.85
C SER A 520 12.09 -15.69 -14.95
N PRO A 521 12.73 -16.69 -15.56
CA PRO A 521 12.13 -18.02 -15.70
C PRO A 521 12.15 -18.75 -14.36
N LYS A 522 11.07 -19.48 -14.04
CA LYS A 522 10.96 -20.23 -12.79
C LYS A 522 11.96 -21.38 -12.70
N CYS A 523 12.36 -21.97 -13.84
CA CYS A 523 13.37 -23.03 -13.88
C CYS A 523 14.79 -22.56 -13.54
N ALA A 524 15.09 -21.26 -13.68
CA ALA A 524 16.41 -20.69 -13.40
C ALA A 524 16.28 -19.39 -12.58
N PRO A 525 15.97 -19.49 -11.27
CA PRO A 525 15.87 -18.31 -10.40
C PRO A 525 17.17 -17.51 -10.43
N GLY A 526 17.07 -16.21 -10.71
CA GLY A 526 18.22 -15.31 -10.85
C GLY A 526 18.69 -15.07 -12.30
N ALA A 527 18.16 -15.80 -13.28
CA ALA A 527 18.32 -15.48 -14.69
C ALA A 527 17.14 -14.63 -15.22
N CYS A 528 17.31 -14.02 -16.39
CA CYS A 528 16.35 -13.12 -17.03
C CYS A 528 16.25 -13.37 -18.54
N LEU A 529 15.09 -13.07 -19.11
CA LEU A 529 14.91 -12.97 -20.57
C LEU A 529 15.81 -11.87 -21.12
N ASP A 530 16.80 -12.26 -21.90
CA ASP A 530 17.98 -11.46 -22.26
C ASP A 530 18.14 -11.40 -23.78
N VAL A 531 18.33 -10.20 -24.31
CA VAL A 531 18.76 -10.00 -25.71
C VAL A 531 20.26 -10.22 -25.79
N SER A 532 20.67 -11.24 -26.54
CA SER A 532 22.07 -11.66 -26.59
C SER A 532 23.02 -10.50 -26.93
N ASN A 533 24.01 -10.29 -26.07
CA ASN A 533 25.02 -9.23 -26.15
C ASN A 533 24.45 -7.79 -26.17
N ALA A 534 23.21 -7.59 -25.69
CA ALA A 534 22.50 -6.30 -25.78
C ALA A 534 22.44 -5.72 -27.20
N SER A 535 22.54 -6.57 -28.24
CA SER A 535 22.57 -6.12 -29.63
C SER A 535 21.23 -5.53 -30.05
N SER A 536 21.28 -4.41 -30.78
CA SER A 536 20.09 -3.72 -31.29
C SER A 536 19.64 -4.21 -32.68
N ALA A 537 20.35 -5.17 -33.26
CA ALA A 537 20.06 -5.69 -34.59
C ALA A 537 18.81 -6.59 -34.60
N ALA A 538 17.94 -6.42 -35.59
CA ALA A 538 16.85 -7.35 -35.85
C ALA A 538 17.39 -8.76 -36.16
N GLY A 539 16.75 -9.78 -35.62
CA GLY A 539 17.18 -11.17 -35.66
C GLY A 539 18.11 -11.57 -34.51
N THR A 540 18.44 -10.64 -33.60
CA THR A 540 19.25 -10.99 -32.43
C THR A 540 18.51 -11.99 -31.56
N ASN A 541 19.22 -13.04 -31.13
CA ASN A 541 18.66 -14.12 -30.34
C ASN A 541 18.21 -13.66 -28.95
N VAL A 542 17.14 -14.28 -28.44
CA VAL A 542 16.72 -14.13 -27.04
C VAL A 542 17.07 -15.41 -26.27
N GLN A 543 17.70 -15.21 -25.13
CA GLN A 543 18.25 -16.28 -24.28
C GLN A 543 17.87 -16.01 -22.82
N ILE A 544 18.24 -16.91 -21.92
CA ILE A 544 18.32 -16.57 -20.51
C ILE A 544 19.76 -16.24 -20.12
N TRP A 545 19.92 -15.25 -19.26
CA TRP A 545 21.22 -14.86 -18.72
C TRP A 545 21.06 -14.40 -17.28
N THR A 546 22.07 -14.63 -16.45
CA THR A 546 22.14 -14.15 -15.07
C THR A 546 21.79 -12.66 -15.00
N ASP A 547 20.93 -12.28 -14.06
CA ASP A 547 20.51 -10.88 -13.89
C ASP A 547 21.74 -10.00 -13.68
N ASN A 548 21.96 -9.11 -14.64
CA ASN A 548 23.11 -8.22 -14.69
C ASN A 548 22.69 -6.75 -14.71
N GLY A 549 21.39 -6.46 -14.58
CA GLY A 549 20.83 -5.11 -14.53
C GLY A 549 20.95 -4.29 -15.82
N THR A 550 21.39 -4.89 -16.93
CA THR A 550 21.60 -4.17 -18.21
C THR A 550 20.29 -3.99 -18.99
N ASN A 551 20.33 -3.12 -20.00
CA ASN A 551 19.20 -2.88 -20.90
C ASN A 551 18.81 -4.10 -21.78
N ALA A 552 19.64 -5.15 -21.82
CA ALA A 552 19.31 -6.41 -22.49
C ALA A 552 18.18 -7.18 -21.81
N GLN A 553 17.93 -6.90 -20.52
CA GLN A 553 17.00 -7.63 -19.64
C GLN A 553 15.81 -6.77 -19.20
N ARG A 554 15.63 -5.61 -19.85
CA ARG A 554 14.58 -4.63 -19.56
C ARG A 554 13.64 -4.53 -20.74
N TRP A 555 12.35 -4.63 -20.48
CA TRP A 555 11.30 -4.71 -21.49
C TRP A 555 10.17 -3.74 -21.17
N THR A 556 9.76 -2.91 -22.13
CA THR A 556 8.51 -2.13 -22.02
C THR A 556 7.37 -2.92 -22.63
N PHE A 557 6.24 -3.02 -21.93
CA PHE A 557 5.06 -3.71 -22.40
C PHE A 557 4.07 -2.72 -23.00
N THR A 558 3.59 -2.98 -24.21
CA THR A 558 2.52 -2.20 -24.86
C THR A 558 1.30 -3.11 -25.04
N ALA A 559 0.20 -2.78 -24.37
CA ALA A 559 -1.06 -3.52 -24.49
C ALA A 559 -1.72 -3.32 -25.86
N TYR A 560 -2.45 -4.33 -26.33
CA TYR A 560 -3.26 -4.30 -27.56
C TYR A 560 -4.76 -4.36 -27.27
#